data_AF-A0A8S9TQB2-F1
#
_entry.id   AF-A0A8S9TQB2-F1
#
_cell.length_a   1.000
_cell.length_b   1.000
_cell.length_c   1.000
_cell.angle_alpha   90.00
_cell.angle_beta   90.00
_cell.angle_gamma   90.00
#
_symmetry.space_group_name_H-M   'P 1'
#
loop_
_entity.id
_entity.type
_entity.pdbx_description
1 polymer ?
#
loop_
_entity_poly.entity_id
_entity_poly.type
_entity_poly.pdbx_seq_one_letter_code
_entity_poly.pdbx_strand_id
1 'polypeptide(L)'
;MRFQSAVLLAVVIPLLLVLGSSSAAINSKLARRATESYKTANRLLRPGNTDGESRVANRLPAVEVVIKAAAPKLTTANKLQLQWWLMQNKRSVKVLKKLNLGDSVDDLLTNPKLSILQHYISMFNQKNPKKSVTMAETLASKYGEVQVTKMLELAKTSSTSSERTKTLATELQLEQLTVWLHQKLPPAQVYKNLQLDDPTISHQFWRFGLAI
;
A
#
# COMPACT_ATOMS: atom_id res chain seq x y z
N MET A 1 13.34 -14.12 62.18
CA MET A 1 12.40 -13.86 63.29
C MET A 1 11.46 -12.72 62.88
N ARG A 2 10.23 -12.69 63.41
CA ARG A 2 9.16 -11.70 63.08
C ARG A 2 9.05 -10.66 64.20
N PHE A 3 8.54 -9.46 63.91
CA PHE A 3 7.59 -8.60 64.65
C PHE A 3 7.40 -7.32 63.76
N GLN A 4 6.22 -6.93 63.26
CA GLN A 4 5.04 -6.33 63.94
C GLN A 4 5.44 -5.04 64.69
N SER A 5 4.81 -3.86 64.55
CA SER A 5 3.36 -3.57 64.43
C SER A 5 3.06 -2.21 63.74
N ALA A 6 1.76 -1.89 63.52
CA ALA A 6 1.26 -0.66 62.88
C ALA A 6 0.47 0.28 63.84
N VAL A 7 0.47 1.61 63.56
CA VAL A 7 -0.33 2.71 64.17
C VAL A 7 -0.30 3.92 63.19
N LEU A 8 -1.21 4.91 63.15
CA LEU A 8 -2.69 4.93 63.02
C LEU A 8 -3.16 6.34 62.54
N LEU A 9 -4.16 6.42 61.64
CA LEU A 9 -5.14 7.51 61.32
C LEU A 9 -4.92 9.00 61.70
N ALA A 10 -5.16 9.91 60.74
CA ALA A 10 -6.11 11.05 60.84
C ALA A 10 -6.40 11.70 59.45
N VAL A 11 -7.64 11.73 58.92
CA VAL A 11 -8.65 12.85 58.85
C VAL A 11 -8.08 14.19 58.26
N VAL A 12 -8.68 14.97 57.32
CA VAL A 12 -10.09 15.40 57.09
C VAL A 12 -10.34 15.84 55.61
N ILE A 13 -11.59 15.73 55.10
CA ILE A 13 -12.12 16.42 53.89
C ILE A 13 -13.31 17.32 54.29
N PRO A 14 -13.41 18.56 53.78
CA PRO A 14 -14.62 19.02 53.07
C PRO A 14 -14.25 19.91 51.85
N LEU A 15 -14.77 19.76 50.62
CA LEU A 15 -16.14 19.96 50.12
C LEU A 15 -16.78 21.32 50.49
N LEU A 16 -17.00 22.20 49.49
CA LEU A 16 -18.15 23.11 49.46
C LEU A 16 -18.43 23.63 48.03
N LEU A 17 -19.72 23.72 47.68
CA LEU A 17 -20.24 24.31 46.43
C LEU A 17 -20.39 25.83 46.53
N VAL A 18 -20.33 26.53 45.40
CA VAL A 18 -21.18 27.72 45.13
C VAL A 18 -21.70 27.68 43.68
N LEU A 19 -22.95 28.10 43.50
CA LEU A 19 -23.74 28.15 42.26
C LEU A 19 -23.93 29.59 41.77
N GLY A 20 -24.21 29.75 40.46
CA GLY A 20 -24.82 30.95 39.88
C GLY A 20 -23.84 32.05 39.40
N SER A 21 -24.17 32.90 38.43
CA SER A 21 -25.40 33.01 37.62
C SER A 21 -25.11 33.71 36.27
N SER A 22 -25.96 33.49 35.26
CA SER A 22 -25.92 34.13 33.94
C SER A 22 -26.07 35.65 33.97
N SER A 23 -25.63 36.36 32.92
CA SER A 23 -26.55 37.11 32.03
C SER A 23 -25.85 37.76 30.80
N ALA A 24 -26.70 38.28 29.89
CA ALA A 24 -26.46 39.24 28.81
C ALA A 24 -25.81 38.73 27.50
N ALA A 25 -26.66 38.65 26.47
CA ALA A 25 -26.29 38.38 25.08
C ALA A 25 -26.14 39.68 24.27
N ILE A 26 -25.43 39.61 23.14
CA ILE A 26 -25.66 40.50 22.00
C ILE A 26 -25.98 39.63 20.79
N ASN A 27 -27.22 39.72 20.31
CA ASN A 27 -27.62 39.18 19.02
C ASN A 27 -27.26 40.19 17.92
N SER A 28 -26.59 39.74 16.86
CA SER A 28 -26.80 40.30 15.53
C SER A 28 -27.24 39.17 14.60
N LYS A 29 -28.50 39.24 14.16
CA LYS A 29 -29.13 38.23 13.32
C LYS A 29 -28.93 38.59 11.84
N LEU A 30 -28.90 37.56 11.00
CA LEU A 30 -29.28 37.60 9.58
C LEU A 30 -28.20 37.97 8.53
N ALA A 31 -27.31 37.02 8.26
CA ALA A 31 -26.97 36.66 6.88
C ALA A 31 -26.98 35.13 6.71
N ARG A 32 -28.05 34.62 6.10
CA ARG A 32 -28.17 33.29 5.45
C ARG A 32 -27.10 33.21 4.32
N ARG A 33 -26.56 32.06 3.87
CA ARG A 33 -26.83 30.61 4.01
C ARG A 33 -25.68 29.82 3.33
N ALA A 34 -25.65 28.49 3.51
CA ALA A 34 -24.69 27.49 2.99
C ALA A 34 -23.48 27.26 3.94
N THR A 35 -23.49 26.23 4.81
CA THR A 35 -23.20 24.79 4.55
C THR A 35 -21.77 24.57 4.02
N GLU A 36 -20.91 23.75 4.63
CA GLU A 36 -21.11 22.81 5.75
C GLU A 36 -19.75 22.40 6.36
N SER A 37 -19.83 21.77 7.55
CA SER A 37 -18.85 20.91 8.23
C SER A 37 -17.33 21.13 8.11
N TYR A 38 -16.71 21.18 9.29
CA TYR A 38 -15.32 21.51 9.59
C TYR A 38 -14.48 20.27 9.90
N LYS A 39 -13.15 20.37 9.72
CA LYS A 39 -12.09 19.56 10.35
C LYS A 39 -12.18 18.03 10.10
N THR A 40 -11.15 17.41 9.55
CA THR A 40 -9.85 17.33 10.25
C THR A 40 -8.70 17.12 9.26
N ALA A 41 -7.72 18.02 9.29
CA ALA A 41 -6.42 17.78 8.66
C ALA A 41 -5.62 16.79 9.52
N ASN A 42 -5.56 15.53 9.09
CA ASN A 42 -4.78 14.51 9.80
C ASN A 42 -3.28 14.76 9.61
N ARG A 43 -2.66 15.30 10.67
CA ARG A 43 -1.20 15.40 10.82
C ARG A 43 -0.56 14.01 10.72
N LEU A 44 0.09 13.70 9.61
CA LEU A 44 0.85 12.45 9.43
C LEU A 44 2.34 12.72 9.29
N LEU A 45 2.99 13.06 10.40
CA LEU A 45 4.40 12.74 10.64
C LEU A 45 4.59 12.38 12.12
N ARG A 46 4.61 11.08 12.42
CA ARG A 46 5.22 10.55 13.64
C ARG A 46 6.14 9.39 13.25
N PRO A 47 7.46 9.48 13.47
CA PRO A 47 8.36 8.36 13.22
C PRO A 47 8.13 7.30 14.29
N GLY A 48 7.39 6.25 13.95
CA GLY A 48 7.30 5.03 14.73
C GLY A 48 8.42 4.09 14.31
N ASN A 49 9.35 3.80 15.22
CA ASN A 49 10.41 2.82 14.99
C ASN A 49 9.81 1.40 15.04
N THR A 50 9.66 0.73 13.88
CA THR A 50 9.23 -0.67 13.80
C THR A 50 10.14 -1.50 12.90
N ASP A 51 10.89 -2.40 13.53
CA ASP A 51 11.99 -3.12 12.89
C ASP A 51 11.44 -4.36 12.15
N GLY A 52 11.13 -4.22 10.86
CA GLY A 52 10.99 -5.36 9.94
C GLY A 52 9.59 -5.76 9.48
N GLU A 53 8.52 -5.13 9.95
CA GLU A 53 7.13 -5.45 9.53
C GLU A 53 6.60 -4.61 8.34
N SER A 54 7.33 -3.56 7.96
CA SER A 54 6.86 -2.48 7.07
C SER A 54 6.44 -2.90 5.66
N ARG A 55 6.70 -4.15 5.23
CA ARG A 55 6.31 -4.69 3.91
C ARG A 55 5.05 -5.54 3.92
N VAL A 56 4.54 -5.92 5.11
CA VAL A 56 3.25 -6.63 5.24
C VAL A 56 2.14 -5.66 5.68
N ALA A 57 2.47 -4.61 6.43
CA ALA A 57 1.51 -3.64 6.95
C ALA A 57 0.86 -2.75 5.87
N ASN A 58 1.57 -2.39 4.79
CA ASN A 58 1.04 -1.54 3.71
C ASN A 58 0.34 -2.35 2.60
N ARG A 59 -0.50 -3.33 2.94
CA ARG A 59 -1.38 -3.98 1.94
C ARG A 59 -2.42 -2.97 1.48
N LEU A 60 -2.35 -2.59 0.20
CA LEU A 60 -3.25 -1.61 -0.39
C LEU A 60 -4.69 -2.15 -0.47
N PRO A 61 -5.71 -1.29 -0.32
CA PRO A 61 -7.10 -1.75 -0.19
C PRO A 61 -7.63 -2.41 -1.46
N ALA A 62 -7.22 -1.98 -2.66
CA ALA A 62 -7.68 -2.64 -3.89
C ALA A 62 -6.89 -3.93 -4.18
N VAL A 63 -5.61 -4.04 -3.79
CA VAL A 63 -4.88 -5.32 -3.70
C VAL A 63 -5.65 -6.32 -2.82
N GLU A 64 -6.18 -5.89 -1.66
CA GLU A 64 -6.99 -6.77 -0.81
C GLU A 64 -8.36 -7.12 -1.43
N VAL A 65 -9.04 -6.16 -2.08
CA VAL A 65 -10.29 -6.42 -2.82
C VAL A 65 -10.07 -7.43 -3.94
N VAL A 66 -8.96 -7.34 -4.69
CA VAL A 66 -8.63 -8.29 -5.76
C VAL A 66 -8.32 -9.66 -5.17
N ILE A 67 -7.59 -9.77 -4.06
CA ILE A 67 -7.37 -11.04 -3.35
C ILE A 67 -8.69 -11.66 -2.88
N LYS A 68 -9.62 -10.87 -2.31
CA LYS A 68 -10.95 -11.35 -1.88
C LYS A 68 -11.82 -11.77 -3.06
N ALA A 69 -11.81 -11.02 -4.17
CA ALA A 69 -12.53 -11.34 -5.40
C ALA A 69 -11.90 -12.53 -6.17
N ALA A 70 -10.63 -12.85 -5.91
CA ALA A 70 -9.90 -13.97 -6.48
C ALA A 70 -10.07 -15.27 -5.69
N ALA A 71 -10.14 -15.21 -4.36
CA ALA A 71 -10.29 -16.35 -3.47
C ALA A 71 -11.39 -17.38 -3.90
N PRO A 72 -12.61 -16.96 -4.30
CA PRO A 72 -13.63 -17.89 -4.82
C PRO A 72 -13.34 -18.40 -6.25
N LYS A 73 -12.47 -17.73 -7.01
CA LYS A 73 -12.05 -18.11 -8.38
C LYS A 73 -10.89 -19.11 -8.40
N LEU A 74 -10.29 -19.41 -7.25
CA LEU A 74 -9.27 -20.46 -7.10
C LEU A 74 -9.90 -21.85 -7.01
N THR A 75 -9.77 -22.65 -8.07
CA THR A 75 -10.13 -24.07 -8.07
C THR A 75 -9.32 -24.87 -7.05
N THR A 76 -9.81 -26.04 -6.65
CA THR A 76 -9.09 -26.96 -5.75
C THR A 76 -7.70 -27.33 -6.30
N ALA A 77 -7.61 -27.57 -7.62
CA ALA A 77 -6.35 -27.81 -8.31
C ALA A 77 -5.38 -26.62 -8.19
N ASN A 78 -5.85 -25.39 -8.41
CA ASN A 78 -5.03 -24.18 -8.24
C ASN A 78 -4.53 -24.05 -6.79
N LYS A 79 -5.39 -24.28 -5.79
CA LYS A 79 -5.02 -24.22 -4.37
C LYS A 79 -3.91 -25.23 -4.04
N LEU A 80 -4.05 -26.49 -4.47
CA LEU A 80 -3.03 -27.53 -4.28
C LEU A 80 -1.71 -27.18 -5.00
N GLN A 81 -1.79 -26.65 -6.22
CA GLN A 81 -0.61 -26.22 -6.98
C GLN A 81 0.16 -25.08 -6.29
N LEU A 82 -0.56 -24.08 -5.75
CA LEU A 82 0.05 -22.98 -4.99
C LEU A 82 0.70 -23.49 -3.70
N GLN A 83 0.04 -24.39 -2.96
CA GLN A 83 0.62 -25.03 -1.78
C GLN A 83 1.89 -25.82 -2.14
N TRP A 84 1.87 -26.60 -3.23
CA TRP A 84 3.04 -27.35 -3.69
C TRP A 84 4.22 -26.45 -4.08
N TRP A 85 3.95 -25.31 -4.72
CA TRP A 85 4.99 -24.29 -4.98
C TRP A 85 5.49 -23.60 -3.71
N LEU A 86 4.62 -23.37 -2.72
CA LEU A 86 4.99 -22.79 -1.42
C LEU A 86 5.83 -23.75 -0.57
N MET A 87 5.55 -25.06 -0.61
CA MET A 87 6.37 -26.09 0.05
C MET A 87 7.80 -26.07 -0.49
N GLN A 88 7.97 -26.00 -1.82
CA GLN A 88 9.29 -25.83 -2.49
C GLN A 88 9.94 -24.45 -2.30
N ASN A 89 9.32 -23.54 -1.55
CA ASN A 89 9.73 -22.13 -1.42
C ASN A 89 10.04 -21.43 -2.76
N LYS A 90 9.22 -21.69 -3.78
CA LYS A 90 9.49 -21.27 -5.16
C LYS A 90 9.42 -19.74 -5.29
N ARG A 91 10.50 -19.10 -5.75
CA ARG A 91 10.53 -17.63 -5.97
C ARG A 91 9.35 -17.18 -6.84
N SER A 92 8.72 -16.06 -6.48
CA SER A 92 7.56 -15.47 -7.19
C SER A 92 7.78 -15.35 -8.70
N VAL A 93 8.97 -14.92 -9.13
CA VAL A 93 9.36 -14.80 -10.56
C VAL A 93 9.31 -16.15 -11.30
N LYS A 94 9.62 -17.28 -10.64
CA LYS A 94 9.47 -18.62 -11.23
C LYS A 94 8.00 -19.06 -11.30
N VAL A 95 7.14 -18.55 -10.43
CA VAL A 95 5.68 -18.77 -10.49
C VAL A 95 5.04 -17.92 -11.58
N LEU A 96 5.40 -16.64 -11.68
CA LEU A 96 5.03 -15.74 -12.78
C LEU A 96 5.32 -16.38 -14.15
N LYS A 97 6.54 -16.92 -14.35
CA LYS A 97 6.90 -17.65 -15.58
C LYS A 97 6.06 -18.93 -15.80
N LYS A 98 5.65 -19.63 -14.74
CA LYS A 98 4.82 -20.86 -14.86
C LYS A 98 3.34 -20.60 -15.09
N LEU A 99 2.80 -19.47 -14.67
CA LEU A 99 1.40 -19.09 -14.92
C LEU A 99 1.16 -18.68 -16.38
N ASN A 100 2.25 -18.35 -17.10
CA ASN A 100 2.26 -17.82 -18.46
C ASN A 100 1.27 -16.66 -18.63
N LEU A 101 1.57 -15.54 -17.96
CA LEU A 101 0.69 -14.36 -17.93
C LEU A 101 0.77 -13.50 -19.20
N GLY A 102 1.70 -13.79 -20.11
CA GLY A 102 2.00 -12.98 -21.29
C GLY A 102 3.45 -12.50 -21.31
N ASP A 103 3.89 -12.04 -22.48
CA ASP A 103 5.26 -11.60 -22.72
C ASP A 103 5.45 -10.08 -22.65
N SER A 104 4.36 -9.31 -22.66
CA SER A 104 4.37 -7.91 -22.23
C SER A 104 3.79 -7.73 -20.81
N VAL A 105 3.91 -6.51 -20.28
CA VAL A 105 3.24 -6.09 -19.04
C VAL A 105 1.74 -5.83 -19.26
N ASP A 106 1.33 -5.40 -20.45
CA ASP A 106 -0.09 -5.09 -20.76
C ASP A 106 -0.95 -6.37 -20.84
N ASP A 107 -0.44 -7.41 -21.51
CA ASP A 107 -1.04 -8.75 -21.51
C ASP A 107 -1.25 -9.24 -20.07
N LEU A 108 -0.27 -9.00 -19.20
CA LEU A 108 -0.27 -9.44 -17.82
C LEU A 108 -1.29 -8.68 -16.96
N LEU A 109 -1.44 -7.37 -17.13
CA LEU A 109 -2.41 -6.56 -16.39
C LEU A 109 -3.86 -6.90 -16.75
N THR A 110 -4.09 -7.37 -17.98
CA THR A 110 -5.40 -7.86 -18.44
C THR A 110 -5.63 -9.35 -18.13
N ASN A 111 -4.58 -10.12 -17.82
CA ASN A 111 -4.67 -11.57 -17.62
C ASN A 111 -5.44 -11.94 -16.34
N PRO A 112 -6.53 -12.76 -16.41
CA PRO A 112 -7.27 -13.18 -15.22
C PRO A 112 -6.44 -14.00 -14.22
N LYS A 113 -5.36 -14.66 -14.67
CA LYS A 113 -4.44 -15.42 -13.82
C LYS A 113 -3.49 -14.53 -12.98
N LEU A 114 -3.43 -13.21 -13.21
CA LEU A 114 -2.66 -12.28 -12.36
C LEU A 114 -3.05 -12.40 -10.87
N SER A 115 -4.34 -12.62 -10.63
CA SER A 115 -4.90 -12.87 -9.29
C SER A 115 -4.29 -14.09 -8.57
N ILE A 116 -3.92 -15.13 -9.31
CA ILE A 116 -3.27 -16.35 -8.80
C ILE A 116 -1.83 -16.03 -8.35
N LEU A 117 -1.11 -15.19 -9.12
CA LEU A 117 0.22 -14.71 -8.74
C LEU A 117 0.16 -13.84 -7.47
N GLN A 118 -0.82 -12.95 -7.37
CA GLN A 118 -1.00 -12.06 -6.22
C GLN A 118 -1.29 -12.87 -4.93
N HIS A 119 -2.18 -13.87 -5.02
CA HIS A 119 -2.45 -14.78 -3.92
C HIS A 119 -1.20 -15.59 -3.53
N TYR A 120 -0.41 -16.07 -4.50
CA TYR A 120 0.85 -16.76 -4.23
C TYR A 120 1.87 -15.86 -3.52
N ILE A 121 2.04 -14.61 -3.95
CA ILE A 121 2.94 -13.65 -3.29
C ILE A 121 2.49 -13.38 -1.85
N SER A 122 1.18 -13.24 -1.60
CA SER A 122 0.63 -13.12 -0.25
C SER A 122 1.04 -14.31 0.64
N MET A 123 0.84 -15.55 0.17
CA MET A 123 1.22 -16.77 0.89
C MET A 123 2.75 -16.88 1.10
N PHE A 124 3.52 -16.54 0.07
CA PHE A 124 4.98 -16.56 0.11
C PHE A 124 5.55 -15.58 1.13
N ASN A 125 5.00 -14.36 1.20
CA ASN A 125 5.41 -13.32 2.14
C ASN A 125 5.03 -13.67 3.59
N GLN A 126 3.86 -14.27 3.81
CA GLN A 126 3.46 -14.77 5.13
C GLN A 126 4.41 -15.88 5.63
N LYS A 127 4.82 -16.80 4.75
CA LYS A 127 5.81 -17.85 5.08
C LYS A 127 7.24 -17.32 5.22
N ASN A 128 7.59 -16.24 4.52
CA ASN A 128 8.95 -15.68 4.49
C ASN A 128 8.97 -14.16 4.80
N PRO A 129 8.59 -13.68 6.01
CA PRO A 129 8.46 -12.24 6.27
C PRO A 129 9.74 -11.43 5.94
N LYS A 130 10.91 -11.96 6.37
CA LYS A 130 12.24 -11.39 6.12
C LYS A 130 12.71 -11.43 4.65
N LYS A 131 12.02 -12.17 3.78
CA LYS A 131 12.31 -12.30 2.33
C LYS A 131 11.06 -12.05 1.49
N SER A 132 10.20 -11.15 1.97
CA SER A 132 9.01 -10.69 1.26
C SER A 132 9.36 -10.15 -0.13
N VAL A 133 8.38 -10.12 -1.04
CA VAL A 133 8.47 -9.52 -2.38
C VAL A 133 7.15 -8.83 -2.70
N THR A 134 7.18 -7.68 -3.37
CA THR A 134 5.99 -7.03 -3.92
C THR A 134 5.61 -7.65 -5.28
N MET A 135 4.44 -7.29 -5.80
CA MET A 135 4.10 -7.61 -7.19
C MET A 135 5.01 -6.81 -8.11
N ALA A 136 5.21 -5.51 -7.86
CA ALA A 136 6.11 -4.65 -8.64
C ALA A 136 7.53 -5.23 -8.79
N GLU A 137 8.19 -5.62 -7.68
CA GLU A 137 9.53 -6.26 -7.71
C GLU A 137 9.54 -7.57 -8.51
N THR A 138 8.45 -8.35 -8.42
CA THR A 138 8.30 -9.62 -9.15
C THR A 138 8.16 -9.39 -10.65
N LEU A 139 7.46 -8.33 -11.07
CA LEU A 139 7.34 -7.94 -12.47
C LEU A 139 8.66 -7.36 -13.00
N ALA A 140 9.27 -6.42 -12.29
CA ALA A 140 10.55 -5.83 -12.68
C ALA A 140 11.66 -6.89 -12.82
N SER A 141 11.63 -7.93 -11.98
CA SER A 141 12.54 -9.09 -12.09
C SER A 141 12.32 -9.98 -13.33
N LYS A 142 11.20 -9.88 -14.06
CA LYS A 142 10.96 -10.58 -15.35
C LYS A 142 11.12 -9.66 -16.56
N TYR A 143 10.58 -8.45 -16.50
CA TYR A 143 10.42 -7.54 -17.63
C TYR A 143 11.41 -6.36 -17.61
N GLY A 144 12.09 -6.12 -16.48
CA GLY A 144 12.98 -4.98 -16.27
C GLY A 144 12.26 -3.77 -15.68
N GLU A 145 12.97 -3.00 -14.84
CA GLU A 145 12.43 -1.86 -14.08
C GLU A 145 11.82 -0.79 -15.01
N VAL A 146 12.59 -0.36 -16.02
CA VAL A 146 12.21 0.67 -17.02
C VAL A 146 10.92 0.27 -17.75
N GLN A 147 10.84 -0.98 -18.23
CA GLN A 147 9.69 -1.47 -18.98
C GLN A 147 8.44 -1.51 -18.08
N VAL A 148 8.58 -1.98 -16.83
CA VAL A 148 7.46 -2.04 -15.89
C VAL A 148 6.96 -0.63 -15.56
N THR A 149 7.83 0.31 -15.16
CA THR A 149 7.42 1.68 -14.83
C THR A 149 6.69 2.34 -16.00
N LYS A 150 7.25 2.25 -17.21
CA LYS A 150 6.64 2.83 -18.42
C LYS A 150 5.27 2.21 -18.75
N MET A 151 5.16 0.88 -18.69
CA MET A 151 3.92 0.18 -19.05
C MET A 151 2.82 0.35 -18.00
N LEU A 152 3.17 0.43 -16.71
CA LEU A 152 2.21 0.77 -15.65
C LEU A 152 1.71 2.20 -15.82
N GLU A 153 2.59 3.15 -16.10
CA GLU A 153 2.20 4.54 -16.31
C GLU A 153 1.27 4.68 -17.53
N LEU A 154 1.61 4.03 -18.66
CA LEU A 154 0.74 3.91 -19.83
C LEU A 154 -0.64 3.32 -19.50
N ALA A 155 -0.69 2.23 -18.75
CA ALA A 155 -1.93 1.57 -18.36
C ALA A 155 -2.80 2.41 -17.40
N LYS A 156 -2.20 3.38 -16.71
CA LYS A 156 -2.88 4.37 -15.86
C LYS A 156 -3.44 5.54 -16.70
N THR A 157 -2.64 6.11 -17.61
CA THR A 157 -3.01 7.34 -18.35
C THR A 157 -3.81 7.10 -19.62
N SER A 158 -3.70 5.91 -20.24
CA SER A 158 -4.38 5.63 -21.51
C SER A 158 -5.91 5.76 -21.43
N SER A 159 -6.51 6.37 -22.45
CA SER A 159 -7.96 6.43 -22.61
C SER A 159 -8.60 5.07 -22.94
N THR A 160 -7.82 4.12 -23.48
CA THR A 160 -8.32 2.78 -23.86
C THR A 160 -8.28 1.76 -22.73
N SER A 161 -7.52 2.03 -21.66
CA SER A 161 -7.39 1.11 -20.52
C SER A 161 -8.65 1.13 -19.64
N SER A 162 -9.11 -0.06 -19.23
CA SER A 162 -10.28 -0.18 -18.34
C SER A 162 -10.00 0.43 -16.95
N GLU A 163 -11.04 0.88 -16.26
CA GLU A 163 -10.91 1.48 -14.91
C GLU A 163 -10.22 0.55 -13.91
N ARG A 164 -10.49 -0.75 -14.01
CA ARG A 164 -9.78 -1.79 -13.24
C ARG A 164 -8.28 -1.83 -13.58
N THR A 165 -7.93 -1.73 -14.86
CA THR A 165 -6.53 -1.71 -15.32
C THR A 165 -5.81 -0.48 -14.78
N LYS A 166 -6.45 0.71 -14.83
CA LYS A 166 -5.91 1.96 -14.29
C LYS A 166 -5.70 1.90 -12.77
N THR A 167 -6.66 1.33 -12.05
CA THR A 167 -6.57 1.12 -10.60
C THR A 167 -5.38 0.21 -10.25
N LEU A 168 -5.31 -0.96 -10.89
CA LEU A 168 -4.21 -1.92 -10.70
C LEU A 168 -2.84 -1.32 -11.07
N ALA A 169 -2.76 -0.57 -12.17
CA ALA A 169 -1.54 0.09 -12.58
C ALA A 169 -1.07 1.12 -11.54
N THR A 170 -2.00 1.94 -11.02
CA THR A 170 -1.74 2.92 -9.96
C THR A 170 -1.23 2.26 -8.67
N GLU A 171 -1.84 1.15 -8.24
CA GLU A 171 -1.37 0.40 -7.07
C GLU A 171 0.04 -0.18 -7.26
N LEU A 172 0.34 -0.72 -8.43
CA LEU A 172 1.66 -1.30 -8.74
C LEU A 172 2.75 -0.22 -8.85
N GLN A 173 2.42 0.99 -9.32
CA GLN A 173 3.35 2.12 -9.25
C GLN A 173 3.59 2.57 -7.81
N LEU A 174 2.56 2.59 -6.96
CA LEU A 174 2.72 2.90 -5.55
C LEU A 174 3.57 1.84 -4.82
N GLU A 175 3.40 0.55 -5.14
CA GLU A 175 4.30 -0.52 -4.69
C GLU A 175 5.74 -0.26 -5.14
N GLN A 176 5.96 0.12 -6.40
CA GLN A 176 7.28 0.41 -6.95
C GLN A 176 7.97 1.60 -6.25
N LEU A 177 7.25 2.72 -6.08
CA LEU A 177 7.72 3.89 -5.33
C LEU A 177 8.06 3.52 -3.87
N THR A 178 7.20 2.73 -3.22
CA THR A 178 7.43 2.26 -1.84
C THR A 178 8.68 1.38 -1.75
N VAL A 179 8.93 0.52 -2.73
CA VAL A 179 10.15 -0.30 -2.81
C VAL A 179 11.39 0.57 -2.95
N TRP A 180 11.40 1.57 -3.84
CA TRP A 180 12.53 2.50 -4.00
C TRP A 180 12.80 3.31 -2.72
N LEU A 181 11.75 3.77 -2.04
CA LEU A 181 11.85 4.46 -0.75
C LEU A 181 12.44 3.56 0.35
N HIS A 182 12.01 2.30 0.44
CA HIS A 182 12.58 1.33 1.38
C HIS A 182 14.04 0.98 1.06
N GLN A 183 14.41 0.96 -0.22
CA GLN A 183 15.80 0.82 -0.68
C GLN A 183 16.63 2.10 -0.48
N LYS A 184 16.01 3.20 0.00
CA LYS A 184 16.63 4.52 0.18
C LYS A 184 17.27 5.08 -1.09
N LEU A 185 16.69 4.77 -2.25
CA LEU A 185 17.17 5.30 -3.53
C LEU A 185 16.84 6.80 -3.63
N PRO A 186 17.82 7.69 -3.82
CA PRO A 186 17.54 9.11 -4.03
C PRO A 186 16.88 9.32 -5.40
N PRO A 187 16.05 10.36 -5.59
CA PRO A 187 15.36 10.62 -6.85
C PRO A 187 16.28 10.67 -8.08
N ALA A 188 17.48 11.24 -7.93
CA ALA A 188 18.49 11.27 -8.99
C ALA A 188 19.01 9.86 -9.41
N GLN A 189 19.03 8.89 -8.49
CA GLN A 189 19.37 7.50 -8.81
C GLN A 189 18.19 6.79 -9.47
N VAL A 190 16.95 7.04 -9.03
CA VAL A 190 15.74 6.52 -9.69
C VAL A 190 15.68 7.02 -11.13
N TYR A 191 15.92 8.31 -11.36
CA TYR A 191 15.97 8.93 -12.69
C TYR A 191 16.97 8.22 -13.63
N LYS A 192 18.18 7.94 -13.16
CA LYS A 192 19.20 7.17 -13.90
C LYS A 192 18.84 5.69 -14.09
N ASN A 193 18.28 5.04 -13.07
CA ASN A 193 17.82 3.65 -13.17
C ASN A 193 16.70 3.48 -14.20
N LEU A 194 15.86 4.50 -14.34
CA LEU A 194 14.81 4.60 -15.35
C LEU A 194 15.30 5.09 -16.72
N GLN A 195 16.60 5.41 -16.84
CA GLN A 195 17.25 5.87 -18.08
C GLN A 195 16.60 7.13 -18.67
N LEU A 196 16.08 8.01 -17.81
CA LEU A 196 15.38 9.25 -18.22
C LEU A 196 16.31 10.34 -18.75
N ASP A 197 17.63 10.14 -18.61
CA ASP A 197 18.71 10.91 -19.22
C ASP A 197 18.96 10.55 -20.70
N ASP A 198 18.57 9.36 -21.17
CA ASP A 198 18.53 9.06 -22.61
C ASP A 198 17.36 9.83 -23.25
N PRO A 199 17.59 10.77 -24.18
CA PRO A 199 16.54 11.57 -24.78
C PRO A 199 15.51 10.72 -25.54
N THR A 200 15.86 9.53 -26.01
CA THR A 200 14.96 8.58 -26.66
C THR A 200 13.95 8.01 -25.67
N ILE A 201 14.43 7.59 -24.50
CA ILE A 201 13.59 7.01 -23.44
C ILE A 201 12.79 8.12 -22.77
N SER A 202 13.45 9.23 -22.41
CA SER A 202 12.82 10.45 -21.88
C SER A 202 11.67 10.91 -22.78
N HIS A 203 11.91 11.08 -24.10
CA HIS A 203 10.87 11.48 -25.05
C HIS A 203 9.74 10.45 -25.17
N GLN A 204 10.01 9.15 -24.97
CA GLN A 204 8.94 8.14 -24.87
C GLN A 204 8.12 8.29 -23.59
N PHE A 205 8.69 8.71 -22.46
CA PHE A 205 7.89 9.08 -21.27
C PHE A 205 7.08 10.35 -21.56
N TRP A 206 7.69 11.43 -22.05
CA TRP A 206 6.99 12.70 -22.29
C TRP A 206 5.88 12.60 -23.37
N ARG A 207 6.05 11.79 -24.41
CA ARG A 207 5.03 11.59 -25.47
C ARG A 207 3.68 11.04 -24.99
N PHE A 208 3.64 10.41 -23.81
CA PHE A 208 2.39 9.92 -23.23
C PHE A 208 1.84 10.82 -22.10
N GLY A 209 2.46 11.99 -21.87
CA GLY A 209 2.03 12.94 -20.83
C GLY A 209 2.49 12.59 -19.42
N LEU A 210 3.61 11.87 -19.29
CA LEU A 210 4.02 11.22 -18.04
C LEU A 210 4.91 12.14 -17.21
N ALA A 211 4.28 12.97 -16.37
CA ALA A 211 4.98 13.71 -15.31
C ALA A 211 5.14 12.82 -14.07
N ILE A 212 6.39 12.65 -13.62
CA ILE A 212 6.78 12.01 -12.35
C ILE A 212 7.05 13.11 -11.32
#